data_AF-A0A5J4KUI8-F1
#
_entry.id   AF-A0A5J4KUI8-F1
#
_cell.length_a   1.000
_cell.length_b   1.000
_cell.length_c   1.000
_cell.angle_alpha   90.00
_cell.angle_beta   90.00
_cell.angle_gamma   90.00
#
_symmetry.space_group_name_H-M   'P 1'
#
loop_
_entity.id
_entity.type
_entity.pdbx_description
1 polymer ?
#
loop_
_entity_poly.entity_id
_entity_poly.type
_entity_poly.pdbx_seq_one_letter_code
_entity_poly.pdbx_strand_id
1 'polypeptide(L)' 'MFQGLRTTIYGVNDIEKAKAWYSTVLGTQPYFDQPAYVGFNVGGFELGLSRMPHQVPQARKHIGESRMPMQHGPN' A
#
# COMPACT_ATOMS: atom_id res chain seq x y z
N MET A 1 -5.09 -16.10 29.06
CA MET A 1 -5.47 -16.78 27.80
C MET A 1 -5.53 -15.76 26.68
N PHE A 2 -4.99 -16.09 25.50
CA PHE A 2 -5.01 -15.25 24.30
C PHE A 2 -6.41 -15.29 23.65
N GLN A 3 -6.98 -14.13 23.30
CA GLN A 3 -8.38 -14.01 22.80
C GLN A 3 -8.49 -13.86 21.27
N GLY A 4 -7.39 -14.02 20.53
CA GLY A 4 -7.35 -13.83 19.08
C GLY A 4 -6.91 -12.42 18.64
N LEU A 5 -6.72 -12.25 17.34
CA LEU A 5 -6.33 -10.98 16.73
C LEU A 5 -7.53 -10.01 16.66
N ARG A 6 -7.37 -8.80 17.19
CA ARG A 6 -8.43 -7.78 17.27
C ARG A 6 -8.24 -6.60 16.33
N THR A 7 -6.99 -6.27 16.01
CA THR A 7 -6.60 -5.09 15.26
C THR A 7 -5.60 -5.47 14.18
N THR A 8 -5.77 -4.96 12.98
CA THR A 8 -4.78 -5.03 11.90
C THR A 8 -4.53 -3.65 11.34
N ILE A 9 -3.27 -3.29 11.14
CA ILE A 9 -2.88 -2.00 10.56
C ILE A 9 -2.08 -2.26 9.29
N TYR A 10 -2.57 -1.78 8.16
CA TYR A 10 -1.86 -1.84 6.88
C TYR A 10 -1.16 -0.52 6.59
N GLY A 11 0.13 -0.59 6.26
CA GLY A 11 0.84 0.54 5.70
C GLY A 11 0.43 0.77 4.24
N VAL A 12 0.07 2.00 3.90
CA VAL A 12 -0.38 2.39 2.56
C VAL A 12 0.47 3.53 2.00
N ASN A 13 0.64 3.52 0.67
CA ASN A 13 1.38 4.56 -0.05
C ASN A 13 0.54 5.83 -0.26
N ASP A 14 -0.77 5.65 -0.45
CA ASP A 14 -1.74 6.72 -0.67
C ASP A 14 -2.93 6.45 0.25
N ILE A 15 -3.03 7.23 1.33
CA ILE A 15 -4.04 7.03 2.37
C ILE A 15 -5.43 7.44 1.90
N GLU A 16 -5.55 8.45 1.03
CA GLU A 16 -6.83 8.91 0.51
C GLU A 16 -7.43 7.89 -0.46
N LYS A 17 -6.60 7.37 -1.38
CA LYS A 17 -7.02 6.30 -2.29
C LYS A 17 -7.39 5.02 -1.53
N ALA A 18 -6.62 4.67 -0.50
CA ALA A 18 -6.91 3.50 0.32
C ALA A 18 -8.24 3.69 1.09
N LYS A 19 -8.43 4.84 1.76
CA LYS A 19 -9.67 5.19 2.44
C LYS A 19 -10.88 5.04 1.53
N ALA A 20 -10.84 5.62 0.32
CA ALA A 20 -11.93 5.53 -0.64
C ALA A 20 -12.24 4.08 -1.01
N TRP A 21 -11.21 3.29 -1.35
CA TRP A 21 -11.38 1.88 -1.73
C TRP A 21 -11.97 1.04 -0.60
N TYR A 22 -11.41 1.15 0.62
CA TYR A 22 -11.90 0.41 1.77
C TYR A 22 -13.32 0.83 2.16
N SER A 23 -13.67 2.11 2.02
CA SER A 23 -15.03 2.58 2.28
C SER A 23 -16.04 1.96 1.31
N THR A 24 -15.67 1.81 0.03
CA THR A 24 -16.49 1.11 -0.97
C THR A 24 -16.63 -0.38 -0.67
N VAL A 25 -15.52 -1.07 -0.39
CA VAL A 25 -15.52 -2.52 -0.16
C VAL A 25 -16.25 -2.91 1.12
N LEU A 26 -16.09 -2.12 2.18
CA LEU A 26 -16.72 -2.37 3.47
C LEU A 26 -18.15 -1.85 3.55
N GLY A 27 -18.55 -0.96 2.61
CA GLY A 27 -19.86 -0.31 2.63
C GLY A 27 -20.07 0.60 3.84
N THR A 28 -18.99 1.07 4.49
CA THR A 28 -19.04 1.92 5.67
C THR A 28 -17.94 2.97 5.62
N GLN A 29 -18.19 4.11 6.26
CA GLN A 29 -17.20 5.17 6.41
C GLN A 29 -16.25 4.86 7.57
N PRO A 30 -15.00 5.37 7.53
CA PRO A 30 -14.11 5.27 8.68
C PRO A 30 -14.72 6.00 9.89
N TYR A 31 -14.48 5.47 11.09
CA TYR A 31 -14.86 6.16 12.33
C TYR A 31 -13.81 7.20 12.73
N PHE A 32 -12.61 7.11 12.17
CA PHE A 32 -11.50 8.00 12.42
C PHE A 32 -10.76 8.30 11.11
N ASP A 33 -10.53 9.57 10.82
CA ASP A 33 -9.89 10.02 9.59
C ASP A 33 -8.91 11.16 9.89
N GLN A 34 -7.62 10.91 9.69
CA GLN A 34 -6.56 11.90 9.76
C GLN A 34 -5.54 11.66 8.64
N PRO A 35 -4.77 12.70 8.22
CA PRO A 35 -3.82 12.59 7.12
C PRO A 35 -2.72 11.52 7.27
N ALA A 36 -2.49 11.01 8.49
CA ALA A 36 -1.53 9.96 8.76
C ALA A 36 -2.15 8.60 9.12
N TYR A 37 -3.44 8.57 9.46
CA TYR A 37 -4.12 7.36 9.93
C TYR A 37 -5.62 7.40 9.67
N VAL A 38 -6.17 6.30 9.17
CA VAL A 38 -7.61 6.09 8.98
C VAL A 38 -8.01 4.80 9.68
N GLY A 39 -9.11 4.83 10.44
CA GLY A 39 -9.61 3.70 11.21
C GLY A 39 -11.03 3.29 10.82
N PHE A 40 -11.24 1.99 10.60
CA PHE A 40 -12.54 1.38 10.35
C PHE A 40 -12.92 0.42 11.48
N ASN A 41 -14.22 0.34 11.76
CA ASN A 41 -14.80 -0.76 12.52
C ASN A 41 -15.41 -1.76 11.55
N VAL A 42 -14.91 -2.99 11.55
CA VAL A 42 -15.37 -4.07 10.67
C VAL A 42 -15.90 -5.19 11.56
N GLY A 43 -17.21 -5.22 11.78
CA GLY A 43 -17.86 -6.26 12.59
C GLY A 43 -17.35 -6.33 14.04
N GLY A 44 -16.94 -5.21 14.63
CA GLY A 44 -16.35 -5.16 15.97
C GLY A 44 -14.84 -5.36 16.04
N PHE A 45 -14.15 -5.43 14.90
CA PHE A 45 -12.69 -5.48 14.79
C PHE A 45 -12.14 -4.19 14.19
N GLU A 46 -10.89 -3.85 14.52
CA GLU A 46 -10.24 -2.65 14.01
C GLU A 46 -9.43 -2.95 12.75
N LEU A 47 -9.66 -2.14 11.72
CA LEU A 47 -8.83 -2.05 10.54
C LEU A 47 -8.25 -0.64 10.43
N GLY A 48 -6.94 -0.53 10.61
CA GLY A 48 -6.18 0.71 10.48
C GLY A 48 -5.46 0.81 9.14
N LEU A 49 -5.41 2.01 8.56
CA LEU A 49 -4.57 2.36 7.42
C LEU A 49 -3.59 3.43 7.88
N SER A 50 -2.29 3.16 7.79
CA SER A 50 -1.25 4.11 8.19
C SER A 50 -0.44 4.53 6.97
N ARG A 51 -0.17 5.83 6.81
CA ARG A 51 0.77 6.28 5.78
C ARG A 51 2.15 5.73 6.09
N MET A 52 2.81 5.08 5.12
CA MET A 52 4.19 4.64 5.35
C MET A 52 5.13 5.86 5.38
N PRO A 53 5.98 6.01 6.42
CA PRO A 53 6.89 7.15 6.55
C PRO A 53 8.08 7.10 5.59
N HIS A 54 8.34 5.96 4.94
CA HIS A 54 9.40 5.81 3.95
C HIS A 54 8.87 4.98 2.77
N GLN A 55 8.60 5.64 1.64
CA GLN A 55 8.41 4.91 0.39
C GLN A 55 9.74 4.29 0.02
N VAL A 56 9.90 2.98 0.20
CA VAL A 56 10.92 2.26 -0.56
C VAL A 56 10.60 2.50 -2.03
N PRO A 57 11.54 3.06 -2.83
CA PRO A 57 11.30 3.28 -4.24
C PRO A 57 10.83 1.96 -4.83
N GLN A 58 9.60 1.94 -5.38
CA GLN A 58 9.09 0.79 -6.10
C GLN A 58 10.12 0.46 -7.17
N ALA A 59 10.87 -0.64 -6.99
CA ALA A 59 11.93 -1.02 -7.90
C ALA A 59 11.31 -1.09 -9.30
N ARG A 60 11.65 -0.12 -10.15
CA ARG A 60 11.18 -0.11 -11.54
C ARG A 60 11.69 -1.41 -12.13
N LYS A 61 10.79 -2.35 -12.47
CA LYS A 61 11.14 -3.52 -13.27
C LYS A 61 11.50 -3.03 -14.68
N HIS A 62 12.67 -2.42 -14.86
CA HIS A 62 13.32 -2.30 -16.16
C HIS A 62 14.08 -3.61 -16.38
N ILE A 63 13.36 -4.64 -16.77
CA ILE A 63 13.93 -5.84 -17.37
C ILE A 63 13.61 -5.74 -18.86
N GLY A 64 14.66 -5.65 -19.68
CA GLY A 64 14.58 -5.81 -21.13
C GLY A 64 14.86 -4.55 -21.92
N GLU A 65 16.14 -4.31 -22.21
CA GLU A 65 16.69 -4.06 -23.56
C GLU A 65 18.03 -3.32 -23.44
N SER A 66 19.08 -4.08 -23.12
CA SER A 66 20.44 -3.68 -23.50
C SER A 66 20.84 -4.55 -24.69
N ARG A 67 20.31 -4.18 -25.86
CA ARG A 67 20.82 -4.71 -27.13
C ARG A 67 22.15 -4.00 -27.38
N MET A 68 23.25 -4.66 -27.04
CA MET A 68 24.60 -4.17 -27.29
C MET A 68 24.82 -4.05 -28.82
N PRO A 69 25.36 -2.93 -29.33
CA PRO A 69 25.74 -2.87 -30.74
C PRO A 69 26.98 -3.74 -30.96
N MET A 70 26.86 -4.73 -31.85
CA MET A 70 27.97 -5.51 -32.39
C MET A 70 28.91 -4.55 -33.12
N GLN A 71 30.03 -4.19 -32.50
CA GLN A 71 31.08 -3.42 -33.14
C GLN A 71 31.76 -4.32 -34.18
N HIS A 72 31.50 -4.07 -35.46
CA HIS A 72 32.30 -4.59 -36.56
C HIS A 72 33.68 -3.92 -36.51
N GLY A 73 34.73 -4.71 -36.31
CA GLY A 73 36.10 -4.23 -36.52
C GLY A 73 36.41 -4.18 -38.02
N PRO A 74 37.12 -3.14 -38.52
CA PRO A 74 37.64 -3.18 -39.87
C PRO A 74 39.00 -3.91 -39.91
N ASN A 75 39.16 -4.71 -40.97
CA ASN A 75 40.41 -5.23 -41.50
C ASN A 75 41.17 -4.12 -42.26
#